data_AF-A0A250X5C4-F1
#
_entry.id   AF-A0A250X5C4-F1
#
_cell.length_a   1.000
_cell.length_b   1.000
_cell.length_c   1.000
_cell.angle_alpha   90.00
_cell.angle_beta   90.00
_cell.angle_gamma   90.00
#
_symmetry.space_group_name_H-M   'P 1'
#
loop_
_entity.id
_entity.type
_entity.pdbx_description
1 polymer ?
#
loop_
_entity_poly.entity_id
_entity_poly.type
_entity_poly.pdbx_seq_one_letter_code
_entity_poly.pdbx_strand_id
1 'polypeptide(L)'
;MAKFQVFPLLTTVVVAACFILACSSDIERIETDQHGQAYVTTSNGEKWMVYRDDKTNKHYFYNQVTNQATWIDPRRLLETLEQPVVVMNEKPESSQVVTIATVATLPIFLVIAVAAARISYLHMYYPDLLFPTKERKERRQKSSRFRPQKARGKMSQDGKGGRSANS
;
A
#
# COMPACT_ATOMS: atom_id res chain seq x y z
N MET A 1 28.79 -27.28 -13.15
CA MET A 1 28.91 -25.82 -12.90
C MET A 1 27.56 -25.29 -12.47
N ALA A 2 27.49 -24.82 -11.22
CA ALA A 2 26.28 -24.46 -10.49
C ALA A 2 25.76 -23.05 -10.85
N LYS A 3 24.43 -22.87 -10.88
CA LYS A 3 23.76 -21.60 -10.53
C LYS A 3 22.39 -21.89 -9.88
N PHE A 4 22.38 -21.86 -8.55
CA PHE A 4 21.22 -21.66 -7.68
C PHE A 4 20.80 -20.18 -7.72
N GLN A 5 19.51 -19.87 -7.90
CA GLN A 5 18.80 -18.64 -7.46
C GLN A 5 17.30 -18.98 -7.52
N VAL A 6 16.58 -19.43 -6.49
CA VAL A 6 16.26 -18.94 -5.14
C VAL A 6 15.66 -17.54 -5.03
N PHE A 7 14.36 -17.54 -4.65
CA PHE A 7 13.52 -16.52 -3.99
C PHE A 7 12.85 -15.39 -4.80
N PRO A 8 11.52 -15.49 -4.99
CA PRO A 8 10.62 -14.34 -5.06
C PRO A 8 9.78 -14.14 -3.77
N LEU A 9 10.08 -14.86 -2.67
CA LEU A 9 9.34 -14.74 -1.40
C LEU A 9 9.90 -13.67 -0.46
N LEU A 10 11.04 -13.06 -0.79
CA LEU A 10 11.69 -12.04 0.04
C LEU A 10 11.16 -10.62 -0.23
N THR A 11 10.47 -10.38 -1.34
CA THR A 11 9.96 -9.03 -1.68
C THR A 11 8.66 -8.69 -0.97
N THR A 12 7.79 -9.67 -0.70
CA THR A 12 6.52 -9.44 0.03
C THR A 12 6.74 -9.16 1.52
N VAL A 13 7.75 -9.77 2.15
CA VAL A 13 8.09 -9.48 3.55
C VAL A 13 8.65 -8.07 3.72
N VAL A 14 9.42 -7.56 2.74
CA VAL A 14 9.97 -6.20 2.80
C VAL A 14 8.88 -5.13 2.66
N VAL A 15 7.84 -5.36 1.84
CA VAL A 15 6.71 -4.39 1.74
C VAL A 15 5.84 -4.40 2.99
N ALA A 16 5.62 -5.57 3.62
CA ALA A 16 4.92 -5.64 4.91
C ALA A 16 5.74 -5.04 6.06
N ALA A 17 7.06 -5.19 6.06
CA ALA A 17 7.95 -4.54 7.01
C ALA A 17 8.04 -3.02 6.78
N CYS A 18 7.95 -2.55 5.53
CA CYS A 18 7.92 -1.11 5.21
C CYS A 18 6.64 -0.43 5.71
N PHE A 19 5.51 -1.14 5.75
CA PHE A 19 4.25 -0.60 6.31
C PHE A 19 4.26 -0.53 7.85
N ILE A 20 5.07 -1.35 8.51
CA ILE A 20 5.27 -1.29 9.97
C ILE A 20 6.26 -0.18 10.37
N LEU A 21 7.16 0.21 9.45
CA LEU A 21 8.12 1.31 9.66
C LEU A 21 7.53 2.73 9.49
N ALA A 22 6.26 2.86 9.09
CA ALA A 22 5.56 4.16 8.98
C ALA A 22 4.98 4.68 10.31
N CYS A 23 5.47 4.19 11.45
CA CYS A 23 5.24 4.79 12.77
C CYS A 23 6.55 5.31 13.40
N SER A 24 7.50 5.80 12.59
CA SER A 24 8.43 6.80 13.09
C SER A 24 7.67 8.12 13.09
N SER A 25 6.96 8.37 14.19
CA SER A 25 6.54 9.73 14.51
C SER A 25 7.82 10.53 14.71
N ASP A 26 8.29 11.19 13.64
CA ASP A 26 9.34 12.17 13.72
C ASP A 26 8.84 13.27 14.65
N ILE A 27 9.24 13.20 15.92
CA ILE A 27 8.98 14.26 16.89
C ILE A 27 9.94 15.37 16.49
N GLU A 28 9.47 16.21 15.57
CA GLU A 28 10.21 17.38 15.14
C GLU A 28 10.47 18.25 16.39
N ARG A 29 11.75 18.40 16.75
CA ARG A 29 12.24 19.37 17.72
C ARG A 29 11.86 19.08 19.18
N ILE A 30 12.64 18.23 19.83
CA ILE A 30 12.67 18.02 21.28
C ILE A 30 13.79 18.88 21.86
N GLU A 31 13.51 19.67 22.90
CA GLU A 31 14.51 20.43 23.63
C GLU A 31 15.03 19.59 24.80
N THR A 32 16.30 19.78 25.17
CA THR A 32 16.91 19.13 26.33
C THR A 32 17.29 20.17 27.36
N ASP A 33 16.93 19.92 28.62
CA ASP A 33 17.36 20.79 29.71
C ASP A 33 18.83 20.53 30.12
N GLN A 34 19.31 21.29 31.11
CA GLN A 34 20.67 21.15 31.66
C GLN A 34 20.92 19.80 32.32
N HIS A 35 19.85 19.05 32.62
CA HIS A 35 19.90 17.70 33.19
C HIS A 35 19.82 16.61 32.11
N GLY A 36 19.77 16.98 30.83
CA GLY A 36 19.64 16.06 29.71
C GLY A 36 18.24 15.47 29.55
N GLN A 37 17.24 16.04 30.24
CA GLN A 37 15.86 15.59 30.14
C GLN A 37 15.17 16.25 28.96
N ALA A 38 14.60 15.42 28.09
CA ALA A 38 13.85 15.83 26.93
C ALA A 38 12.50 16.46 27.33
N TYR A 39 12.18 17.61 26.75
CA TYR A 39 10.90 18.28 26.93
C TYR A 39 10.44 18.97 25.65
N VAL A 40 9.16 19.31 25.63
CA VAL A 40 8.48 20.05 24.58
C VAL A 40 7.72 21.20 25.23
N THR A 41 7.89 22.40 24.68
CA THR A 41 7.13 23.59 25.09
C THR A 41 6.01 23.80 24.09
N THR A 42 4.77 23.92 24.57
CA THR A 42 3.65 24.25 23.68
C THR A 42 3.50 25.76 23.48
N SER A 43 2.69 26.20 22.51
CA SER A 43 2.34 27.61 22.26
C SER A 43 1.84 28.33 23.51
N ASN A 44 1.14 27.64 24.40
CA ASN A 44 0.63 28.17 25.66
C ASN A 44 1.71 28.33 26.75
N GLY A 45 2.97 27.97 26.46
CA GLY A 45 4.06 28.00 27.43
C GLY A 45 4.09 26.80 28.39
N GLU A 46 3.27 25.78 28.16
CA GLU A 46 3.29 24.56 28.97
C GLU A 46 4.49 23.68 28.63
N LYS A 47 5.18 23.18 29.67
CA LYS A 47 6.33 22.29 29.54
C LYS A 47 5.90 20.83 29.72
N TRP A 48 6.06 20.03 28.67
CA TRP A 48 5.74 18.61 28.63
C TRP A 48 7.02 17.79 28.54
N MET A 49 7.25 16.90 29.51
CA MET A 49 8.45 16.06 29.56
C MET A 49 8.27 14.86 28.64
N VAL A 50 9.28 14.55 27.83
CA VAL A 50 9.27 13.40 26.91
C VAL A 50 9.96 12.23 27.58
N TYR A 51 9.27 11.11 27.64
CA TYR A 51 9.81 9.85 28.11
C TYR A 51 9.68 8.80 27.01
N ARG A 52 10.47 7.74 27.14
CA ARG A 52 10.40 6.56 26.28
C ARG A 52 9.98 5.39 27.13
N ASP A 53 8.94 4.68 26.71
CA ASP A 53 8.54 3.43 27.35
C ASP A 53 9.42 2.29 26.84
N ASP A 54 10.09 1.58 27.76
CA ASP A 54 11.00 0.48 27.44
C ASP A 54 10.29 -0.71 26.78
N LYS A 55 9.00 -0.90 27.09
CA LYS A 55 8.23 -2.04 26.56
C LYS A 55 7.82 -1.84 25.11
N THR A 56 7.33 -0.64 24.80
CA THR A 56 6.79 -0.32 23.47
C THR A 56 7.78 0.39 22.59
N ASN A 57 8.90 0.88 23.14
CA ASN A 57 9.84 1.79 22.48
C ASN A 57 9.18 3.05 21.90
N LYS A 58 8.02 3.45 22.44
CA LYS A 58 7.29 4.65 22.02
C LYS A 58 7.57 5.79 22.97
N HIS A 59 7.54 7.00 22.43
CA HIS A 59 7.62 8.21 23.22
C HIS A 59 6.25 8.60 23.76
N TYR A 60 6.21 9.02 25.01
CA TYR A 60 5.03 9.61 25.63
C TYR A 60 5.40 10.95 26.28
N PHE A 61 4.42 11.84 26.32
CA PHE A 61 4.55 13.19 26.85
C PHE A 61 3.84 13.25 28.19
N TYR A 62 4.52 13.75 29.22
CA TYR A 62 4.00 13.87 30.57
C TYR A 62 4.04 15.32 31.03
N ASN A 63 2.89 15.85 31.44
CA ASN A 63 2.79 17.18 32.03
C ASN A 63 2.92 17.09 33.54
N GLN A 64 3.96 17.71 34.09
CA GLN A 64 4.22 17.73 35.53
C GLN A 64 3.24 18.64 36.30
N VAL A 65 2.60 19.60 35.64
CA VAL A 65 1.64 20.53 36.26
C VAL A 65 0.28 19.86 36.44
N THR A 66 -0.21 19.19 35.39
CA THR A 66 -1.54 18.55 35.41
C THR A 66 -1.50 17.07 35.79
N ASN A 67 -0.31 16.48 35.89
CA ASN A 67 -0.09 15.04 36.09
C ASN A 67 -0.72 14.15 35.02
N GLN A 68 -0.90 14.68 33.80
CA GLN A 68 -1.46 13.93 32.67
C GLN A 68 -0.37 13.38 31.75
N ALA A 69 -0.59 12.17 31.23
CA ALA A 69 0.27 11.55 30.23
C ALA A 69 -0.50 11.36 28.92
N THR A 70 0.15 11.65 27.80
CA THR A 70 -0.41 11.48 26.47
C THR A 70 0.60 10.84 25.52
N TRP A 71 0.11 10.02 24.59
CA TRP A 71 0.91 9.44 23.51
C TRP A 71 0.92 10.33 22.25
N ILE A 72 0.09 11.38 22.24
CA ILE A 72 -0.07 12.32 21.14
C ILE A 72 0.69 13.60 21.50
N ASP A 73 1.45 14.15 20.56
CA ASP A 73 2.21 15.38 20.77
C ASP A 73 1.28 16.52 21.22
N PRO A 74 1.49 17.12 22.41
CA PRO A 74 0.62 18.16 22.96
C PRO A 74 0.59 19.43 22.09
N ARG A 75 1.62 19.66 21.26
CA ARG A 75 1.63 20.76 20.29
C ARG A 75 0.52 20.62 19.25
N ARG A 76 0.21 19.39 18.83
CA ARG A 76 -0.87 19.11 17.87
C ARG A 76 -2.25 19.18 18.51
N LEU A 77 -2.37 18.81 19.79
CA LEU A 77 -3.63 18.91 20.53
C LEU A 77 -4.03 20.37 20.75
N LEU A 78 -3.06 21.23 21.02
CA LEU A 78 -3.32 22.64 21.34
C LEU A 78 -3.69 23.49 20.12
N GLU A 79 -3.23 23.13 18.92
CA GLU A 79 -3.72 23.71 17.66
C GLU A 79 -5.24 23.48 17.47
N THR A 80 -5.79 22.43 18.10
CA THR A 80 -7.22 22.12 18.03
C THR A 80 -8.06 22.85 19.09
N LEU A 81 -7.44 23.34 20.19
CA LEU A 81 -8.15 23.89 21.35
C LEU A 81 -8.53 25.38 21.24
N GLU A 82 -8.05 26.10 20.22
CA GLU A 82 -8.50 27.49 19.95
C GLU A 82 -9.81 27.58 19.16
N GLN A 83 -10.40 26.44 18.75
CA GLN A 83 -11.74 26.44 18.19
C GLN A 83 -12.78 26.42 19.31
N PRO A 84 -13.86 27.24 19.23
CA PRO A 84 -14.93 27.20 20.20
C PRO A 84 -15.43 25.76 20.33
N VAL A 85 -15.48 25.29 21.57
CA VAL A 85 -15.92 23.96 21.96
C VAL A 85 -17.34 23.71 21.42
N VAL A 86 -17.45 23.25 20.18
CA VAL A 86 -18.58 22.43 19.77
C VAL A 86 -18.36 21.13 20.50
N VAL A 87 -19.05 21.00 21.63
CA VAL A 87 -19.18 19.77 22.41
C VAL A 87 -19.72 18.70 21.46
N MET A 88 -18.83 18.01 20.76
CA MET A 88 -19.12 16.73 20.15
C MET A 88 -19.11 15.71 21.27
N ASN A 89 -20.20 15.71 22.05
CA ASN A 89 -20.60 14.54 22.82
C ASN A 89 -21.13 13.50 21.82
N GLU A 90 -20.23 12.93 21.03
CA GLU A 90 -20.52 11.73 20.26
C GLU A 90 -19.72 10.58 20.88
N LYS A 91 -20.40 9.93 21.83
CA LYS A 91 -20.34 8.49 22.07
C LYS A 91 -19.78 7.78 20.83
N PRO A 92 -18.70 7.00 20.91
CA PRO A 92 -18.22 6.28 19.74
C PRO A 92 -19.19 5.13 19.41
N GLU A 93 -20.31 5.45 18.77
CA GLU A 93 -21.08 4.53 17.93
C GLU A 93 -20.37 4.35 16.57
N SER A 94 -19.05 4.15 16.58
CA SER A 94 -18.29 3.73 15.40
C SER A 94 -18.04 2.22 15.37
N SER A 95 -18.73 1.45 16.23
CA SER A 95 -18.64 -0.02 16.22
C SER A 95 -19.44 -0.69 15.09
N GLN A 96 -20.33 0.01 14.38
CA GLN A 96 -21.22 -0.63 13.39
C GLN A 96 -20.81 -0.44 11.92
N VAL A 97 -19.95 0.54 11.59
CA VAL A 97 -19.52 0.77 10.20
C VAL A 97 -18.48 -0.27 9.74
N VAL A 98 -17.69 -0.81 10.68
CA VAL A 98 -16.70 -1.87 10.39
C VAL A 98 -17.39 -3.21 10.07
N THR A 99 -18.56 -3.47 10.64
CA THR A 99 -19.33 -4.71 10.38
C THR A 99 -19.96 -4.77 8.99
N ILE A 100 -20.39 -3.64 8.42
CA ILE A 100 -21.06 -3.67 7.10
C ILE A 100 -20.02 -3.89 5.97
N ALA A 101 -18.86 -3.23 6.05
CA ALA A 101 -17.80 -3.39 5.05
C ALA A 101 -17.17 -4.80 5.05
N THR A 102 -17.11 -5.46 6.20
CA THR A 102 -16.61 -6.84 6.31
C THR A 102 -17.61 -7.86 5.76
N VAL A 103 -18.91 -7.67 6.00
CA VAL A 103 -19.96 -8.55 5.42
C VAL A 103 -20.02 -8.41 3.89
N ALA A 104 -19.85 -7.22 3.34
CA ALA A 104 -19.86 -7.00 1.90
C ALA A 104 -18.62 -7.60 1.18
N THR A 105 -17.47 -7.72 1.86
CA THR A 105 -16.23 -8.22 1.26
C THR A 105 -16.02 -9.72 1.40
N LEU A 106 -16.71 -10.37 2.35
CA LEU A 106 -16.70 -11.84 2.54
C LEU A 106 -16.94 -12.68 1.26
N PRO A 107 -17.95 -12.40 0.41
CA PRO A 107 -18.16 -13.20 -0.80
C PRO A 107 -17.00 -13.06 -1.81
N ILE A 108 -16.36 -11.88 -1.88
CA ILE A 108 -15.21 -11.64 -2.75
C ILE A 108 -14.02 -12.49 -2.29
N PHE A 109 -13.74 -12.51 -0.98
CA PHE A 109 -12.68 -13.35 -0.44
C PHE A 109 -12.93 -14.85 -0.68
N LEU A 110 -14.18 -15.30 -0.60
CA LEU A 110 -14.54 -16.70 -0.86
C LEU A 110 -14.24 -17.08 -2.32
N VAL A 111 -14.58 -16.22 -3.29
CA VAL A 111 -14.26 -16.44 -4.71
C VAL A 111 -12.75 -16.48 -4.94
N ILE A 112 -11.98 -15.58 -4.32
CA ILE A 112 -10.52 -15.54 -4.43
C ILE A 112 -9.91 -16.81 -3.82
N ALA A 113 -10.37 -17.25 -2.66
CA ALA A 113 -9.89 -18.46 -2.00
C ALA A 113 -10.16 -19.72 -2.82
N VAL A 114 -11.35 -19.85 -3.41
CA VAL A 114 -11.69 -20.98 -4.29
C VAL A 114 -10.85 -20.97 -5.56
N ALA A 115 -10.64 -19.80 -6.17
CA ALA A 115 -9.78 -19.68 -7.35
C ALA A 115 -8.32 -20.05 -7.01
N ALA A 116 -7.80 -19.59 -5.87
CA ALA A 116 -6.45 -19.91 -5.41
C ALA A 116 -6.28 -21.42 -5.11
N ALA A 117 -7.27 -22.05 -4.47
CA ALA A 117 -7.27 -23.49 -4.23
C ALA A 117 -7.30 -24.28 -5.54
N ARG A 118 -8.10 -23.84 -6.52
CA ARG A 118 -8.15 -24.48 -7.85
C ARG A 118 -6.85 -24.33 -8.61
N ILE A 119 -6.22 -23.14 -8.58
CA ILE A 119 -4.91 -22.91 -9.19
C ILE A 119 -3.85 -23.78 -8.52
N SER A 120 -3.87 -23.89 -7.19
CA SER A 120 -2.95 -24.74 -6.43
C SER A 120 -3.13 -26.22 -6.74
N TYR A 121 -4.38 -26.69 -6.85
CA TYR A 121 -4.72 -28.04 -7.28
C TYR A 121 -4.19 -28.31 -8.70
N LEU A 122 -4.41 -27.39 -9.64
CA LEU A 122 -3.86 -27.50 -10.99
C LEU A 122 -2.34 -27.49 -10.99
N HIS A 123 -1.70 -26.72 -10.11
CA HIS A 123 -0.24 -26.69 -10.02
C HIS A 123 0.35 -28.02 -9.51
N MET A 124 -0.36 -28.71 -8.61
CA MET A 124 0.06 -29.99 -8.06
C MET A 124 -0.17 -31.16 -9.03
N TYR A 125 -1.33 -31.21 -9.70
CA TYR A 125 -1.71 -32.37 -10.54
C TYR A 125 -1.46 -32.17 -12.03
N TYR A 126 -1.37 -30.92 -12.50
CA TYR A 126 -1.30 -30.56 -13.92
C TYR A 126 -0.29 -29.42 -14.19
N PRO A 127 0.99 -29.57 -13.80
CA PRO A 127 1.98 -28.51 -13.96
C PRO A 127 2.18 -28.08 -15.43
N ASP A 128 1.98 -28.99 -16.38
CA ASP A 128 2.15 -28.74 -17.82
C ASP A 128 1.09 -27.80 -18.42
N LEU A 129 -0.05 -27.60 -17.74
CA LEU A 129 -1.14 -26.74 -18.21
C LEU A 129 -0.96 -25.27 -17.79
N LEU A 130 -0.27 -25.01 -16.67
CA LEU A 130 -0.10 -23.66 -16.10
C LEU A 130 1.04 -22.87 -16.74
N PHE A 131 2.10 -23.55 -17.18
CA PHE A 131 3.21 -22.90 -17.86
C PHE A 131 3.18 -23.27 -19.34
N PRO A 132 3.11 -22.30 -20.27
CA PRO A 132 3.39 -22.59 -21.66
C PRO A 132 4.80 -23.18 -21.71
N THR A 133 4.89 -24.46 -22.06
CA THR A 133 6.17 -25.16 -22.13
C THR A 133 7.16 -24.32 -22.94
N LYS A 134 8.43 -24.30 -22.52
CA LYS A 134 9.48 -23.56 -23.24
C LYS A 134 9.46 -23.90 -24.73
N GLU A 135 9.09 -25.14 -25.06
CA GLU A 135 8.86 -25.62 -26.43
C GLU A 135 7.76 -24.85 -27.18
N ARG A 136 6.59 -24.58 -26.58
CA ARG A 136 5.55 -23.74 -27.21
C ARG A 136 6.02 -22.30 -27.44
N LYS A 137 6.77 -21.73 -26.50
CA LYS A 137 7.34 -20.38 -26.64
C LYS A 137 8.36 -20.33 -27.78
N GLU A 138 9.24 -21.32 -27.87
CA GLU A 138 10.21 -21.43 -28.95
C GLU A 138 9.55 -21.66 -30.31
N ARG A 139 8.50 -22.50 -30.40
CA ARG A 139 7.74 -22.67 -31.64
C ARG A 139 7.10 -21.37 -32.11
N ARG A 140 6.51 -20.58 -31.19
CA ARG A 140 5.98 -19.25 -31.52
C ARG A 140 7.09 -18.32 -32.01
N GLN A 141 8.24 -18.28 -31.33
CA GLN A 141 9.35 -17.42 -31.69
C GLN A 141 10.00 -17.80 -33.03
N LYS A 142 10.08 -19.11 -33.34
CA LYS A 142 10.50 -19.62 -34.64
C LYS A 142 9.49 -19.27 -35.74
N SER A 143 8.17 -19.39 -35.46
CA SER A 143 7.12 -19.02 -36.43
C SER A 143 7.01 -17.50 -36.68
N SER A 144 7.29 -16.66 -35.68
CA SER A 144 7.22 -15.20 -35.82
C SER A 144 8.42 -14.64 -36.58
N ARG A 145 9.59 -15.29 -36.48
CA ARG A 145 10.78 -14.93 -37.27
C ARG A 145 10.68 -15.32 -38.74
N PHE A 146 9.76 -16.22 -39.11
CA PHE A 146 9.63 -16.73 -40.47
C PHE A 146 8.41 -16.17 -41.23
N ARG A 147 8.02 -14.93 -40.93
CA ARG A 147 7.27 -14.15 -41.91
C ARG A 147 8.27 -13.24 -42.62
N PRO A 148 8.85 -13.65 -43.77
CA PRO A 148 9.36 -12.64 -44.68
C PRO A 148 8.17 -11.73 -44.93
N GLN A 149 8.30 -10.48 -44.48
CA GLN A 149 7.41 -9.39 -44.80
C GLN A 149 7.58 -9.19 -46.31
N LYS A 150 7.05 -10.13 -47.11
CA LYS A 150 6.95 -10.00 -48.56
C LYS A 150 6.27 -8.67 -48.74
N ALA A 151 7.03 -7.74 -49.30
CA ALA A 151 6.65 -6.40 -49.65
C ALA A 151 5.16 -6.40 -49.97
N ARG A 152 4.37 -5.91 -49.00
CA ARG A 152 2.97 -5.62 -49.23
C ARG A 152 3.04 -4.49 -50.23
N GLY A 153 3.02 -4.88 -51.49
CA GLY A 153 3.23 -4.01 -52.63
C GLY A 153 2.39 -2.77 -52.42
N LYS A 154 3.01 -1.62 -52.65
CA LYS A 154 2.31 -0.36 -52.84
C LYS A 154 1.21 -0.62 -53.86
N MET A 155 0.02 -0.89 -53.36
CA MET A 155 -1.18 -0.98 -54.16
C MET A 155 -1.57 0.48 -54.35
N SER A 156 -0.93 1.11 -55.34
CA SER A 156 -1.34 2.40 -55.87
C SER A 156 -2.76 2.21 -56.39
N GLN A 157 -3.73 2.50 -55.55
CA GLN A 157 -5.13 2.65 -55.96
C GLN A 157 -5.28 4.03 -56.60
N ASP A 158 -4.44 4.31 -57.60
CA ASP A 158 -4.67 5.32 -58.61
C ASP A 158 -5.62 4.69 -59.63
N GLY A 159 -6.82 5.24 -59.71
CA GLY A 159 -7.89 4.77 -60.59
C GLY A 159 -9.20 5.40 -60.15
N LYS A 160 -9.38 6.71 -60.36
CA LYS A 160 -10.15 7.24 -61.50
C LYS A 160 -11.46 6.49 -61.72
N GLY A 161 -12.56 7.23 -61.55
CA GLY A 161 -13.89 6.87 -61.98
C GLY A 161 -14.86 7.03 -60.82
N GLY A 162 -15.83 7.93 -60.84
CA GLY A 162 -16.36 8.73 -61.92
C GLY A 162 -17.66 9.33 -61.40
N ARG A 163 -17.95 10.53 -61.89
CA ARG A 163 -19.21 11.24 -61.69
C ARG A 163 -20.42 10.33 -61.94
N SER A 164 -21.44 10.44 -61.10
CA SER A 164 -22.80 10.59 -61.65
C SER A 164 -23.62 11.46 -60.69
N ALA A 165 -23.86 12.68 -61.15
CA ALA A 165 -25.02 13.46 -60.76
C ALA A 165 -26.28 12.70 -61.21
N ASN A 166 -27.33 12.78 -60.41
CA ASN A 166 -28.76 12.68 -60.74
C ASN A 166 -29.50 12.47 -59.41
N SER A 167 -30.66 13.00 -59.13
CA SER A 167 -31.53 14.04 -59.70
C SER A 167 -32.59 14.27 -58.62
#